data_AF-A0A1B8VYB5-F1
#
_entry.id   AF-A0A1B8VYB5-F1
#
_cell.length_a   1.000
_cell.length_b   1.000
_cell.length_c   1.000
_cell.angle_alpha   90.00
_cell.angle_beta   90.00
_cell.angle_gamma   90.00
#
_symmetry.space_group_name_H-M   'P 1'
#
loop_
_entity.id
_entity.type
_entity.pdbx_description
1 polymer ?
#
loop_
_entity_poly.entity_id
_entity_poly.type
_entity_poly.pdbx_seq_one_letter_code
_entity_poly.pdbx_strand_id
1 'polypeptide(L)'
;MDKQQMIDLILEEYGLAPDSMRAQLDAMLLRLFAHKGELSAETLLGWSDNDLTVLYNTASGVKLTREHVPNMLSEYAKMDTGQLSSVVSFGHIEHEKAIEPEPRIHRQYGKYELPPTIQRLYELEEELGRAMDLEIGLLMQKYDMRYPCTPPDFIPFASPGADGIHYCFVTDFGTVTDLEDAYIAVVSPMDFGSEIWLVSSNIKDFLRILCSDKSILYNSIAPFDTNKIGQASGQELTPALQRLKEIFTLTEIPDLAGYIDSLRKQRDQLICMQTLDTIGIVPLAERTNQAAAQPLSIDWDDEQAMRALLKAASPETKLAFIRDAQHEKRIYDDKGMLSRCKSILSELELYHELQNLLECAD
;
A
#
# COMPACT_ATOMS: atom_id res chain seq x y z
N MET A 1 -24.59 12.54 -12.24
CA MET A 1 -24.96 13.83 -12.86
C MET A 1 -25.17 13.57 -14.33
N ASP A 2 -26.25 14.08 -14.92
CA ASP A 2 -26.55 13.81 -16.32
C ASP A 2 -25.71 14.65 -17.29
N LYS A 3 -25.68 14.24 -18.56
CA LYS A 3 -24.85 14.88 -19.61
C LYS A 3 -25.22 16.35 -19.83
N GLN A 4 -26.49 16.71 -19.68
CA GLN A 4 -26.96 18.07 -19.89
C GLN A 4 -26.48 18.99 -18.74
N GLN A 5 -26.55 18.50 -17.51
CA GLN A 5 -26.04 19.19 -16.32
C GLN A 5 -24.53 19.47 -16.40
N MET A 6 -23.74 18.55 -16.97
CA MET A 6 -22.31 18.78 -17.24
C MET A 6 -22.10 19.94 -18.21
N ILE A 7 -22.83 19.92 -19.33
CA ILE A 7 -22.72 20.91 -20.39
C ILE A 7 -23.11 22.30 -19.86
N ASP A 8 -24.20 22.39 -19.11
CA ASP A 8 -24.69 23.64 -18.56
C ASP A 8 -23.65 24.28 -17.62
N LEU A 9 -23.03 23.49 -16.73
CA LEU A 9 -21.98 23.98 -15.82
C LEU A 9 -20.72 24.41 -16.57
N ILE A 10 -20.28 23.65 -17.57
CA ILE A 10 -19.10 23.98 -18.38
C ILE A 10 -19.32 25.33 -19.08
N LEU A 11 -20.48 25.53 -19.70
CA LEU A 11 -20.81 26.77 -20.41
C LEU A 11 -20.97 27.96 -19.47
N GLU A 12 -21.56 27.74 -18.28
CA GLU A 12 -21.65 28.74 -17.22
C GLU A 12 -20.26 29.26 -16.84
N GLU A 13 -19.34 28.36 -16.45
CA GLU A 13 -18.00 28.76 -16.01
C GLU A 13 -17.14 29.33 -17.14
N TYR A 14 -17.28 28.79 -18.36
CA TYR A 14 -16.60 29.33 -19.53
C TYR A 14 -17.08 30.76 -19.87
N GLY A 15 -18.38 31.03 -19.69
CA GLY A 15 -18.99 32.35 -19.87
C GLY A 15 -18.55 33.36 -18.81
N LEU A 16 -18.35 32.91 -17.56
CA LEU A 16 -17.90 33.73 -16.44
C LEU A 16 -16.39 34.02 -16.43
N ALA A 17 -15.60 33.28 -17.23
CA ALA A 17 -14.15 33.47 -17.30
C ALA A 17 -13.77 34.83 -17.90
N PRO A 18 -12.88 35.63 -17.24
CA PRO A 18 -12.37 36.87 -17.80
C PRO A 18 -11.48 36.61 -19.03
N ASP A 19 -11.32 37.61 -19.91
CA ASP A 19 -10.64 37.46 -21.22
C ASP A 19 -9.23 36.83 -21.12
N SER A 20 -8.46 37.16 -20.08
CA SER A 20 -7.13 36.59 -19.85
C SER A 20 -7.16 35.10 -19.51
N MET A 21 -8.19 34.65 -18.80
CA MET A 21 -8.42 33.25 -18.46
C MET A 21 -9.05 32.49 -19.64
N ARG A 22 -9.91 33.16 -20.42
CA ARG A 22 -10.52 32.59 -21.62
C ARG A 22 -9.46 32.19 -22.65
N ALA A 23 -8.45 33.03 -22.88
CA ALA A 23 -7.33 32.68 -23.76
C ALA A 23 -6.54 31.45 -23.30
N GLN A 24 -6.42 31.22 -21.98
CA GLN A 24 -5.78 30.03 -21.42
C GLN A 24 -6.67 28.79 -21.57
N LEU A 25 -7.97 28.93 -21.34
CA LEU A 25 -8.95 27.86 -21.56
C LEU A 25 -8.99 27.47 -23.04
N ASP A 26 -8.97 28.42 -23.97
CA ASP A 26 -8.89 28.18 -25.42
C ASP A 26 -7.63 27.39 -25.81
N ALA A 27 -6.48 27.76 -25.24
CA ALA A 27 -5.23 27.05 -25.47
C ALA A 27 -5.27 25.61 -24.91
N MET A 28 -5.90 25.41 -23.75
CA MET A 28 -6.13 24.09 -23.16
C MET A 28 -7.07 23.25 -24.04
N LEU A 29 -8.19 23.84 -24.48
CA LEU A 29 -9.19 23.18 -25.33
C LEU A 29 -8.57 22.71 -26.65
N LEU A 30 -7.72 23.55 -27.25
CA LEU A 30 -6.96 23.19 -28.43
C LEU A 30 -5.96 22.06 -28.18
N ARG A 31 -5.25 22.08 -27.04
CA ARG A 31 -4.19 21.11 -26.76
C ARG A 31 -4.73 19.73 -26.36
N LEU A 32 -5.76 19.70 -25.52
CA LEU A 32 -6.28 18.47 -24.93
C LEU A 32 -7.37 17.83 -25.78
N PHE A 33 -8.20 18.64 -26.45
CA PHE A 33 -9.38 18.16 -27.17
C PHE A 33 -9.34 18.49 -28.66
N ALA A 34 -8.24 19.05 -29.17
CA ALA A 34 -8.10 19.53 -30.55
C ALA A 34 -9.22 20.52 -30.99
N HIS A 35 -9.90 21.15 -30.03
CA HIS A 35 -11.04 22.00 -30.29
C HIS A 35 -10.60 23.42 -30.64
N LYS A 36 -11.22 24.00 -31.68
CA LYS A 36 -11.00 25.39 -32.11
C LYS A 36 -12.35 26.08 -32.25
N GLY A 37 -12.48 27.25 -31.64
CA GLY A 37 -13.67 28.08 -31.71
C GLY A 37 -14.36 28.20 -30.36
N GLU A 38 -15.55 28.82 -30.38
CA GLU A 38 -16.33 29.03 -29.17
C GLU A 38 -17.02 27.71 -28.73
N LEU A 39 -16.99 27.46 -27.42
CA LEU A 39 -17.75 26.38 -26.83
C LEU A 39 -19.25 26.68 -26.89
N SER A 40 -20.02 25.72 -27.40
CA SER A 40 -21.48 25.76 -27.42
C SER A 40 -22.05 24.43 -26.94
N ALA A 41 -23.32 24.44 -26.51
CA ALA A 41 -24.01 23.23 -26.09
C ALA A 41 -24.07 22.19 -27.23
N GLU A 42 -24.30 22.65 -28.46
CA GLU A 42 -24.32 21.79 -29.66
C GLU A 42 -22.97 21.10 -29.90
N THR A 43 -21.87 21.85 -29.73
CA THR A 43 -20.51 21.30 -29.84
C THR A 43 -20.27 20.24 -28.77
N LEU A 44 -20.59 20.53 -27.51
CA LEU A 44 -20.33 19.64 -26.37
C LEU A 44 -21.22 18.39 -26.37
N LEU A 45 -22.43 18.46 -26.93
CA LEU A 45 -23.28 17.29 -27.13
C LEU A 45 -22.64 16.25 -28.06
N GLY A 46 -21.83 16.68 -29.02
CA GLY A 46 -21.08 15.82 -29.93
C GLY A 46 -19.82 15.20 -29.33
N TRP A 47 -19.44 15.57 -28.10
CA TRP A 47 -18.22 15.06 -27.46
C TRP A 47 -18.44 13.70 -26.80
N SER A 48 -17.34 12.93 -26.71
CA SER A 48 -17.33 11.68 -25.96
C SER A 48 -17.59 11.95 -24.48
N ASP A 49 -18.17 10.98 -23.78
CA ASP A 49 -18.50 11.14 -22.35
C ASP A 49 -17.22 11.31 -21.50
N ASN A 50 -16.10 10.74 -21.94
CA ASN A 50 -14.80 10.91 -21.29
C ASN A 50 -14.28 12.35 -21.41
N ASP A 51 -14.28 12.91 -22.63
CA ASP A 51 -13.80 14.28 -22.85
C ASP A 51 -14.67 15.30 -22.12
N LEU A 52 -15.99 15.08 -22.13
CA LEU A 52 -16.92 15.91 -21.39
C LEU A 52 -16.71 15.83 -19.87
N THR A 53 -16.40 14.64 -19.34
CA THR A 53 -16.10 14.45 -17.91
C THR A 53 -14.81 15.17 -17.51
N VAL A 54 -13.76 15.09 -18.33
CA VAL A 54 -12.48 15.79 -18.06
C VAL A 54 -12.68 17.30 -18.07
N LEU A 55 -13.40 17.83 -19.06
CA LEU A 55 -13.70 19.25 -19.14
C LEU A 55 -14.60 19.71 -17.98
N TYR A 56 -15.58 18.90 -17.60
CA TYR A 56 -16.45 19.15 -16.44
C TYR A 56 -15.64 19.26 -15.15
N ASN A 57 -14.77 18.29 -14.86
CA ASN A 57 -13.95 18.31 -13.64
C ASN A 57 -13.06 19.55 -13.59
N THR A 58 -12.53 19.96 -14.74
CA THR A 58 -11.72 21.17 -14.87
C THR A 58 -12.54 22.43 -14.56
N ALA A 59 -13.73 22.57 -15.19
CA ALA A 59 -14.63 23.70 -14.95
C ALA A 59 -15.12 23.75 -13.50
N SER A 60 -15.45 22.59 -12.91
CA SER A 60 -15.84 22.47 -11.51
C SER A 60 -14.73 22.88 -10.54
N GLY A 61 -13.47 22.53 -10.83
CA GLY A 61 -12.33 22.99 -10.04
C GLY A 61 -12.13 24.50 -10.11
N VAL A 62 -12.32 25.09 -11.29
CA VAL A 62 -12.29 26.56 -11.48
C VAL A 62 -13.41 27.24 -10.69
N LYS A 63 -14.63 26.71 -10.75
CA LYS A 63 -15.78 27.19 -9.97
C LYS A 63 -15.49 27.21 -8.47
N LEU A 64 -15.04 26.08 -7.93
CA LEU A 64 -14.70 25.96 -6.51
C LEU A 64 -13.61 26.95 -6.10
N THR A 65 -12.59 27.14 -6.94
CA THR A 65 -11.53 28.11 -6.67
C THR A 65 -12.06 29.54 -6.67
N ARG A 66 -12.92 29.89 -7.63
CA ARG A 66 -13.57 31.20 -7.75
C ARG A 66 -14.49 31.50 -6.56
N GLU A 67 -15.24 30.51 -6.09
CA GLU A 67 -16.24 30.66 -5.03
C GLU A 67 -15.65 30.62 -3.63
N HIS A 68 -14.59 29.83 -3.40
CA HIS A 68 -14.05 29.58 -2.07
C HIS A 68 -12.67 30.17 -1.81
N VAL A 69 -11.98 30.69 -2.83
CA VAL A 69 -10.68 31.35 -2.69
C VAL A 69 -10.77 32.78 -3.22
N PRO A 70 -11.43 33.70 -2.47
CA PRO A 70 -11.50 35.08 -2.88
C PRO A 70 -10.08 35.66 -2.88
N ASN A 71 -9.59 35.98 -4.07
CA ASN A 71 -8.37 36.74 -4.31
C ASN A 71 -7.04 35.95 -4.18
N MET A 72 -6.96 34.80 -4.89
CA MET A 72 -5.76 33.97 -5.05
C MET A 72 -4.48 34.77 -5.30
N LEU A 73 -4.53 35.78 -6.19
CA LEU A 73 -3.36 36.60 -6.52
C LEU A 73 -2.85 37.41 -5.32
N SER A 74 -3.73 37.84 -4.42
CA SER A 74 -3.33 38.57 -3.22
C SER A 74 -2.73 37.65 -2.16
N GLU A 75 -3.15 36.38 -2.10
CA GLU A 75 -2.58 35.39 -1.18
C GLU A 75 -1.23 34.87 -1.68
N TYR A 76 -1.07 34.63 -2.98
CA TYR A 76 0.23 34.29 -3.56
C TYR A 76 1.24 35.45 -3.44
N ALA A 77 0.81 36.70 -3.59
CA ALA A 77 1.68 37.86 -3.38
C ALA A 77 2.18 38.01 -1.92
N LYS A 78 1.47 37.41 -0.94
CA LYS A 78 1.92 37.37 0.46
C LYS A 78 2.97 36.28 0.72
N MET A 79 3.07 35.26 -0.15
CA MET A 79 4.11 34.23 -0.04
C MET A 79 5.51 34.80 -0.25
N ASP A 80 5.68 35.77 -1.17
CA ASP A 80 6.98 36.40 -1.45
C ASP A 80 7.47 37.32 -0.31
N THR A 81 6.59 37.71 0.62
CA THR A 81 6.92 38.63 1.72
C THR A 81 6.99 37.95 3.10
N GLY A 82 6.80 36.63 3.17
CA GLY A 82 6.92 35.85 4.40
C GLY A 82 5.86 36.17 5.47
N GLN A 83 4.78 36.86 5.10
CA GLN A 83 3.67 37.22 5.98
C GLN A 83 2.42 36.41 5.63
N LEU A 84 2.42 35.13 5.96
CA LEU A 84 1.18 34.35 5.96
C LEU A 84 0.46 34.57 7.29
N SER A 85 -0.82 34.99 7.21
CA SER A 85 -1.74 34.89 8.34
C SER A 85 -1.88 33.40 8.69
N SER A 86 -1.62 33.03 9.95
CA SER A 86 -1.86 31.66 10.45
C SER A 86 -3.34 31.28 10.53
N VAL A 87 -4.23 32.18 10.09
CA VAL A 87 -5.67 31.94 10.04
C VAL A 87 -6.17 32.41 8.67
N VAL A 88 -6.18 31.51 7.71
CA VAL A 88 -7.16 31.56 6.62
C VAL A 88 -8.42 30.93 7.20
N SER A 89 -9.30 31.76 7.75
CA SER A 89 -10.61 31.33 8.24
C SER A 89 -11.52 31.13 7.04
N PHE A 90 -11.75 29.89 6.63
CA PHE A 90 -12.99 29.55 5.93
C PHE A 90 -14.13 29.88 6.90
N GLY A 91 -15.11 30.70 6.49
CA GLY A 91 -16.22 31.11 7.35
C GLY A 91 -16.95 29.91 7.98
N HIS A 92 -17.81 30.17 8.98
CA HIS A 92 -18.54 29.12 9.70
C HIS A 92 -19.22 28.12 8.76
N ILE A 93 -18.60 26.95 8.67
CA ILE A 93 -19.23 25.72 8.19
C ILE A 93 -20.28 25.41 9.26
N GLU A 94 -21.56 25.45 8.89
CA GLU A 94 -22.60 24.88 9.75
C GLU A 94 -22.18 23.44 10.04
N HIS A 95 -21.95 23.14 11.32
CA HIS A 95 -21.60 21.81 11.78
C HIS A 95 -22.78 20.87 11.50
N GLU A 96 -22.89 20.35 10.27
CA GLU A 96 -23.20 18.95 10.14
C GLU A 96 -22.15 18.22 10.98
N LYS A 97 -22.63 17.48 11.98
CA LYS A 97 -21.79 16.75 12.94
C LYS A 97 -20.52 16.29 12.24
N ALA A 98 -19.39 16.83 12.69
CA ALA A 98 -18.10 16.30 12.31
C ALA A 98 -18.16 14.80 12.61
N ILE A 99 -18.30 13.99 11.57
CA ILE A 99 -17.77 12.64 11.62
C ILE A 99 -16.29 12.92 11.68
N GLU A 100 -15.73 13.00 12.89
CA GLU A 100 -14.30 12.82 13.04
C GLU A 100 -14.00 11.53 12.27
N PRO A 101 -13.21 11.56 11.19
CA PRO A 101 -12.78 10.32 10.61
C PRO A 101 -11.97 9.68 11.74
N GLU A 102 -12.53 8.67 12.38
CA GLU A 102 -11.75 7.77 13.22
C GLU A 102 -10.48 7.49 12.43
N PRO A 103 -9.29 7.63 13.05
CA PRO A 103 -8.06 7.44 12.33
C PRO A 103 -8.16 6.11 11.59
N ARG A 104 -7.85 6.12 10.28
CA ARG A 104 -8.01 4.99 9.34
C ARG A 104 -7.28 3.70 9.77
N ILE A 105 -6.56 3.74 10.89
CA ILE A 105 -5.92 2.64 11.61
C ILE A 105 -6.83 1.40 11.64
N HIS A 106 -8.14 1.55 11.92
CA HIS A 106 -9.05 0.38 11.95
C HIS A 106 -9.23 -0.33 10.61
N ARG A 107 -9.09 0.36 9.47
CA ARG A 107 -9.24 -0.30 8.16
C ARG A 107 -8.02 -1.13 7.78
N GLN A 108 -6.81 -0.65 8.10
CA GLN A 108 -5.54 -1.27 7.73
C GLN A 108 -5.38 -2.69 8.32
N TYR A 109 -5.81 -2.88 9.56
CA TYR A 109 -5.77 -4.19 10.23
C TYR A 109 -7.04 -5.03 9.98
N GLY A 110 -8.04 -4.49 9.27
CA GLY A 110 -9.23 -5.22 8.85
C GLY A 110 -9.95 -5.95 9.99
N LYS A 111 -9.92 -7.28 9.94
CA LYS A 111 -10.57 -8.16 10.95
C LYS A 111 -9.73 -8.40 12.21
N TYR A 112 -8.48 -7.95 12.22
CA TYR A 112 -7.56 -8.16 13.33
C TYR A 112 -7.67 -7.03 14.34
N GLU A 113 -7.54 -7.39 15.62
CA GLU A 113 -7.33 -6.42 16.68
C GLU A 113 -5.99 -5.71 16.47
N LEU A 114 -5.91 -4.43 16.84
CA LEU A 114 -4.67 -3.68 16.79
C LEU A 114 -3.67 -4.31 17.76
N PRO A 115 -2.48 -4.76 17.31
CA PRO A 115 -1.53 -5.42 18.20
C PRO A 115 -1.06 -4.47 19.31
N PRO A 116 -1.03 -4.89 20.58
CA PRO A 116 -0.50 -4.06 21.68
C PRO A 116 0.90 -3.52 21.41
N THR A 117 1.76 -4.29 20.72
CA THR A 117 3.09 -3.86 20.30
C THR A 117 3.00 -2.69 19.32
N ILE A 118 2.09 -2.74 18.34
CA ILE A 118 1.87 -1.65 17.39
C ILE A 118 1.32 -0.41 18.09
N GLN A 119 0.33 -0.57 18.97
CA GLN A 119 -0.20 0.54 19.76
C GLN A 119 0.93 1.25 20.53
N ARG A 120 1.79 0.46 21.17
CA ARG A 120 2.92 1.01 21.92
C ARG A 120 3.98 1.65 21.02
N LEU A 121 4.15 1.19 19.79
CA LEU A 121 5.02 1.83 18.80
C LEU A 121 4.47 3.18 18.32
N TYR A 122 3.15 3.34 18.18
CA TYR A 122 2.56 4.66 17.92
C TYR A 122 2.80 5.63 19.08
N GLU A 123 2.59 5.19 20.32
CA GLU A 123 2.90 6.01 21.51
C GLU A 123 4.38 6.39 21.56
N LEU A 124 5.26 5.48 21.13
CA LEU A 124 6.70 5.74 21.05
C LEU A 124 7.06 6.72 19.93
N GLU A 125 6.38 6.65 18.78
CA GLU A 125 6.53 7.64 17.70
C GLU A 125 6.15 9.05 18.18
N GLU A 126 5.07 9.19 18.96
CA GLU A 126 4.69 10.46 19.58
C GLU A 126 5.74 10.95 20.58
N GLU A 127 6.32 10.05 21.38
CA GLU A 127 7.38 10.38 22.35
C GLU A 127 8.68 10.84 21.67
N LEU A 128 9.12 10.13 20.62
CA LEU A 128 10.43 10.33 19.98
C LEU A 128 10.40 11.30 18.79
N GLY A 129 9.24 11.52 18.20
CA GLY A 129 9.08 12.30 16.97
C GLY A 129 10.01 11.80 15.85
N ARG A 130 10.79 12.72 15.26
CA ARG A 130 11.70 12.39 14.15
C ARG A 130 12.80 11.40 14.50
N ALA A 131 13.10 11.18 15.78
CA ALA A 131 14.11 10.19 16.17
C ALA A 131 13.64 8.74 15.92
N MET A 132 12.33 8.48 15.84
CA MET A 132 11.79 7.17 15.46
C MET A 132 12.27 6.77 14.05
N ASP A 133 12.17 7.70 13.10
CA ASP A 133 12.66 7.53 11.73
C ASP A 133 14.19 7.55 11.67
N LEU A 134 14.82 8.64 12.12
CA LEU A 134 16.24 8.89 11.88
C LEU A 134 17.18 7.94 12.62
N GLU A 135 16.79 7.48 13.81
CA GLU A 135 17.66 6.66 14.65
C GLU A 135 17.24 5.18 14.62
N ILE A 136 15.95 4.90 14.82
CA ILE A 136 15.43 3.52 14.82
C ILE A 136 15.22 3.01 13.39
N GLY A 137 14.87 3.87 12.44
CA GLY A 137 14.56 3.47 11.06
C GLY A 137 13.12 2.97 10.90
N LEU A 138 12.20 3.50 11.72
CA LEU A 138 10.78 3.17 11.67
C LEU A 138 9.94 4.42 11.42
N LEU A 139 9.18 4.39 10.34
CA LEU A 139 8.05 5.26 10.07
C LEU A 139 6.79 4.41 10.20
N MET A 140 5.96 4.69 11.19
CA MET A 140 4.76 3.90 11.42
C MET A 140 3.73 4.16 10.32
N GLN A 141 3.20 3.09 9.73
CA GLN A 141 2.17 3.21 8.71
C GLN A 141 0.86 3.61 9.39
N LYS A 142 0.28 4.74 8.96
CA LYS A 142 -1.05 5.22 9.39
C LYS A 142 -2.12 5.02 8.32
N TYR A 143 -1.70 4.55 7.16
CA TYR A 143 -2.51 4.30 5.97
C TYR A 143 -2.06 2.99 5.36
N ASP A 144 -2.98 2.33 4.65
CA ASP A 144 -2.64 1.10 3.94
C ASP A 144 -1.90 1.43 2.64
N MET A 145 -0.57 1.51 2.72
CA MET A 145 0.30 1.72 1.56
C MET A 145 0.75 0.37 1.03
N ARG A 146 0.21 -0.03 -0.12
CA ARG A 146 0.53 -1.29 -0.78
C ARG A 146 1.09 -1.05 -2.17
N TYR A 147 2.16 -1.75 -2.51
CA TYR A 147 2.67 -1.83 -3.87
C TYR A 147 2.12 -3.06 -4.59
N PRO A 148 2.13 -3.11 -5.94
CA PRO A 148 1.68 -4.27 -6.70
C PRO A 148 2.34 -5.61 -6.31
N CYS A 149 3.56 -5.59 -5.76
CA CYS A 149 4.22 -6.78 -5.23
C CYS A 149 3.77 -7.21 -3.82
N THR A 150 2.94 -6.43 -3.12
CA THR A 150 2.51 -6.68 -1.74
C THR A 150 1.38 -7.70 -1.73
N PRO A 151 1.57 -8.92 -1.20
CA PRO A 151 0.54 -9.94 -1.20
C PRO A 151 -0.74 -9.48 -0.49
N PRO A 152 -1.93 -9.93 -0.92
CA PRO A 152 -3.18 -9.51 -0.32
C PRO A 152 -3.34 -9.98 1.14
N ASP A 153 -2.62 -11.03 1.53
CA ASP A 153 -2.59 -11.55 2.89
C ASP A 153 -1.50 -10.91 3.77
N PHE A 154 -0.86 -9.84 3.29
CA PHE A 154 0.11 -9.07 4.05
C PHE A 154 -0.55 -7.81 4.60
N ILE A 155 -0.20 -7.40 5.81
CA ILE A 155 -0.66 -6.14 6.41
C ILE A 155 0.56 -5.27 6.69
N PRO A 156 0.82 -4.22 5.89
CA PRO A 156 1.88 -3.26 6.19
C PRO A 156 1.67 -2.64 7.58
N PHE A 157 2.73 -2.36 8.34
CA PHE A 157 2.61 -1.68 9.64
C PHE A 157 3.68 -0.60 9.88
N ALA A 158 4.83 -0.70 9.22
CA ALA A 158 5.88 0.31 9.27
C ALA A 158 6.71 0.28 7.98
N SER A 159 7.57 1.27 7.81
CA SER A 159 8.54 1.36 6.72
C SER A 159 9.83 2.02 7.19
N PRO A 160 10.94 1.85 6.49
CA PRO A 160 12.14 2.64 6.71
C PRO A 160 12.15 4.01 5.99
N GLY A 161 11.13 4.34 5.18
CA GLY A 161 11.04 5.62 4.48
C GLY A 161 11.85 5.75 3.18
N ALA A 162 12.44 4.66 2.69
CA ALA A 162 13.22 4.62 1.46
C ALA A 162 12.67 3.57 0.48
N ASP A 163 12.73 3.87 -0.82
CA ASP A 163 12.49 2.96 -1.94
C ASP A 163 11.16 2.18 -1.92
N GLY A 164 10.15 2.70 -1.22
CA GLY A 164 8.86 2.02 -1.05
C GLY A 164 8.92 0.76 -0.19
N ILE A 165 10.07 0.49 0.47
CA ILE A 165 10.24 -0.65 1.35
C ILE A 165 9.23 -0.54 2.50
N HIS A 166 8.63 -1.65 2.88
CA HIS A 166 7.72 -1.69 4.02
C HIS A 166 7.73 -3.07 4.70
N TYR A 167 7.33 -3.07 5.98
CA TYR A 167 7.29 -4.24 6.83
C TYR A 167 5.84 -4.67 7.01
N CYS A 168 5.60 -5.96 6.84
CA CYS A 168 4.27 -6.53 6.82
C CYS A 168 4.12 -7.68 7.80
N PHE A 169 2.98 -7.76 8.46
CA PHE A 169 2.49 -9.01 9.04
C PHE A 169 2.09 -9.97 7.92
N VAL A 170 2.52 -11.22 8.00
CA VAL A 170 2.10 -12.31 7.12
C VAL A 170 0.95 -13.04 7.79
N THR A 171 -0.26 -12.87 7.26
CA THR A 171 -1.47 -13.39 7.91
C THR A 171 -1.88 -14.78 7.45
N ASP A 172 -1.18 -15.31 6.44
CA ASP A 172 -1.42 -16.63 5.85
C ASP A 172 -2.89 -16.81 5.42
N PHE A 173 -3.40 -15.82 4.69
CA PHE A 173 -4.80 -15.76 4.24
C PHE A 173 -5.81 -15.97 5.39
N GLY A 174 -5.50 -15.40 6.55
CA GLY A 174 -6.43 -15.44 7.68
C GLY A 174 -6.29 -16.62 8.61
N THR A 175 -5.30 -17.49 8.44
CA THR A 175 -5.06 -18.59 9.40
C THR A 175 -4.40 -18.11 10.68
N VAL A 176 -3.64 -17.01 10.63
CA VAL A 176 -3.16 -16.35 11.84
C VAL A 176 -4.34 -15.67 12.52
N THR A 177 -4.49 -15.82 13.83
CA THR A 177 -5.58 -15.19 14.61
C THR A 177 -5.13 -13.96 15.39
N ASP A 178 -3.84 -13.91 15.75
CA ASP A 178 -3.22 -12.81 16.49
C ASP A 178 -1.99 -12.33 15.73
N LEU A 179 -1.95 -11.05 15.39
CA LEU A 179 -0.83 -10.47 14.65
C LEU A 179 0.42 -10.33 15.53
N GLU A 180 0.33 -10.40 16.85
CA GLU A 180 1.51 -10.53 17.72
C GLU A 180 2.30 -11.82 17.43
N ASP A 181 1.63 -12.86 16.90
CA ASP A 181 2.24 -14.15 16.55
C ASP A 181 2.54 -14.29 15.04
N ALA A 182 2.15 -13.31 14.23
CA ALA A 182 2.34 -13.35 12.78
C ALA A 182 3.81 -13.15 12.40
N TYR A 183 4.29 -13.95 11.43
CA TYR A 183 5.58 -13.71 10.80
C TYR A 183 5.67 -12.29 10.23
N ILE A 184 6.87 -11.72 10.24
CA ILE A 184 7.13 -10.42 9.62
C ILE A 184 7.95 -10.62 8.35
N ALA A 185 7.45 -10.06 7.25
CA ALA A 185 8.13 -9.97 5.97
C ALA A 185 8.55 -8.53 5.67
N VAL A 186 9.63 -8.38 4.93
CA VAL A 186 9.96 -7.14 4.22
C VAL A 186 9.44 -7.26 2.81
N VAL A 187 8.86 -6.18 2.30
CA VAL A 187 8.55 -5.99 0.88
C VAL A 187 9.38 -4.83 0.36
N SER A 188 10.21 -5.08 -0.65
CA SER A 188 11.09 -4.14 -1.33
C SER A 188 10.72 -4.10 -2.83
N PRO A 189 9.86 -3.16 -3.25
CA PRO A 189 9.39 -3.09 -4.64
C PRO A 189 10.50 -2.91 -5.68
N MET A 190 11.67 -2.41 -5.26
CA MET A 190 12.82 -2.16 -6.14
C MET A 190 13.73 -3.38 -6.32
N ASP A 191 13.57 -4.43 -5.51
CA ASP A 191 14.33 -5.69 -5.62
C ASP A 191 13.64 -6.70 -6.55
N PHE A 192 13.48 -6.32 -7.82
CA PHE A 192 12.73 -7.09 -8.82
C PHE A 192 13.10 -8.58 -8.87
N GLY A 193 12.09 -9.46 -8.75
CA GLY A 193 12.26 -10.92 -8.74
C GLY A 193 12.66 -11.52 -7.39
N SER A 194 12.91 -10.68 -6.38
CA SER A 194 13.19 -11.08 -5.00
C SER A 194 12.65 -10.04 -4.01
N GLU A 195 11.48 -9.48 -4.32
CA GLU A 195 10.90 -8.33 -3.62
C GLU A 195 10.52 -8.64 -2.17
N ILE A 196 10.38 -9.92 -1.80
CA ILE A 196 9.81 -10.32 -0.52
C ILE A 196 10.74 -11.31 0.18
N TRP A 197 10.98 -11.08 1.47
CA TRP A 197 11.64 -12.07 2.33
C TRP A 197 11.13 -12.00 3.76
N LEU A 198 11.13 -13.15 4.44
CA LEU A 198 10.86 -13.23 5.87
C LEU A 198 12.05 -12.71 6.67
N VAL A 199 11.76 -11.89 7.67
CA VAL A 199 12.77 -11.34 8.59
C VAL A 199 12.60 -11.78 10.02
N SER A 200 11.38 -12.08 10.47
CA SER A 200 11.18 -12.57 11.84
C SER A 200 9.93 -13.43 12.01
N SER A 201 9.89 -14.16 13.12
CA SER A 201 8.77 -15.03 13.46
C SER A 201 7.58 -14.27 14.07
N ASN A 202 7.82 -13.06 14.58
CA ASN A 202 6.82 -12.20 15.21
C ASN A 202 7.34 -10.75 15.34
N ILE A 203 6.44 -9.81 15.65
CA ILE A 203 6.77 -8.39 15.80
C ILE A 203 7.81 -8.14 16.90
N LYS A 204 7.81 -8.94 17.98
CA LYS A 204 8.79 -8.77 19.06
C LYS A 204 10.20 -9.14 18.60
N ASP A 205 10.36 -10.23 17.86
CA ASP A 205 11.62 -10.61 17.26
C ASP A 205 12.07 -9.62 16.18
N PHE A 206 11.14 -9.04 15.40
CA PHE A 206 11.43 -7.92 14.51
C PHE A 206 12.05 -6.73 15.28
N LEU A 207 11.50 -6.36 16.43
CA LEU A 207 12.10 -5.29 17.25
C LEU A 207 13.47 -5.68 17.81
N ARG A 208 13.70 -6.95 18.15
CA ARG A 208 15.01 -7.45 18.58
C ARG A 208 16.04 -7.36 17.43
N ILE A 209 15.62 -7.60 16.19
CA ILE A 209 16.47 -7.44 15.00
C ILE A 209 16.91 -5.98 14.84
N LEU A 210 15.99 -5.02 14.97
CA LEU A 210 16.34 -3.59 14.92
C LEU A 210 17.40 -3.21 15.95
N CYS A 211 17.38 -3.85 17.11
CA CYS A 211 18.36 -3.64 18.18
C CYS A 211 19.70 -4.33 17.92
N SER A 212 19.74 -5.33 17.02
CA SER A 212 20.91 -6.18 16.78
C SER A 212 21.68 -5.73 15.55
N ASP A 213 21.02 -5.78 14.39
CA ASP A 213 21.57 -5.34 13.11
C ASP A 213 20.42 -5.06 12.14
N LYS A 214 20.09 -3.78 11.96
CA LYS A 214 19.01 -3.36 11.06
C LYS A 214 19.34 -3.59 9.59
N SER A 215 20.60 -3.84 9.21
CA SER A 215 20.99 -3.99 7.80
C SER A 215 20.26 -5.13 7.07
N ILE A 216 19.79 -6.14 7.80
CA ILE A 216 19.03 -7.27 7.25
C ILE A 216 17.60 -6.90 6.81
N LEU A 217 17.13 -5.72 7.22
CA LEU A 217 15.83 -5.18 6.81
C LEU A 217 15.91 -4.44 5.47
N TYR A 218 17.13 -4.05 5.05
CA TYR A 218 17.36 -3.26 3.84
C TYR A 218 18.07 -4.05 2.74
N ASN A 219 18.87 -5.04 3.11
CA ASN A 219 19.57 -5.88 2.16
C ASN A 219 18.85 -7.22 2.10
N SER A 220 18.20 -7.52 0.97
CA SER A 220 17.69 -8.86 0.71
C SER A 220 18.82 -9.86 0.88
N ILE A 221 18.76 -10.65 1.95
CA ILE A 221 19.68 -11.77 2.13
C ILE A 221 19.14 -12.85 1.21
N ALA A 222 19.64 -12.90 -0.03
CA ALA A 222 19.36 -14.00 -0.93
C ALA A 222 19.50 -15.34 -0.17
N PRO A 223 18.73 -16.39 -0.50
CA PRO A 223 18.71 -17.67 0.23
C PRO A 223 20.08 -18.29 0.49
N PHE A 224 21.11 -17.85 -0.25
CA PHE A 224 22.44 -18.43 -0.31
C PHE A 224 23.57 -17.60 0.33
N ASP A 225 23.30 -16.42 0.92
CA ASP A 225 24.38 -15.52 1.38
C ASP A 225 24.20 -14.98 2.80
N THR A 226 23.98 -15.88 3.76
CA THR A 226 24.05 -15.56 5.21
C THR A 226 25.46 -15.13 5.64
N ASN A 227 26.48 -15.36 4.82
CA ASN A 227 27.86 -14.93 5.05
C ASN A 227 28.04 -13.41 5.03
N LYS A 228 27.05 -12.65 4.54
CA LYS A 228 27.01 -11.18 4.63
C LYS A 228 26.42 -10.66 5.94
N ILE A 229 25.73 -11.50 6.69
CA ILE A 229 25.23 -11.18 8.03
C ILE A 229 26.41 -11.35 8.98
N GLY A 230 26.97 -10.27 9.50
CA GLY A 230 28.07 -10.37 10.48
C GLY A 230 29.23 -9.40 10.35
N GLN A 231 29.16 -8.37 9.50
CA GLN A 231 29.93 -7.17 9.80
C GLN A 231 29.09 -6.27 10.70
N ALA A 232 28.91 -6.69 11.95
CA ALA A 232 28.43 -5.83 13.02
C ALA A 232 29.40 -4.65 13.13
N SER A 233 29.17 -3.58 12.36
CA SER A 233 29.66 -2.28 12.74
C SER A 233 28.90 -1.98 14.01
N GLY A 234 29.58 -2.04 15.15
CA GLY A 234 29.01 -1.70 16.46
C GLY A 234 28.32 -0.35 16.33
N GLN A 235 27.00 -0.39 16.13
CA GLN A 235 26.20 0.80 16.07
C GLN A 235 26.15 1.28 17.51
N GLU A 236 26.71 2.45 17.79
CA GLU A 236 26.48 3.09 19.08
C GLU A 236 24.96 3.15 19.27
N LEU A 237 24.49 2.51 20.35
CA LEU A 237 23.07 2.51 20.73
C LEU A 237 22.63 3.95 20.88
N THR A 238 21.85 4.42 19.92
CA THR A 238 21.32 5.77 20.00
C THR A 238 20.32 5.86 21.16
N PRO A 239 20.06 7.07 21.70
CA PRO A 239 19.09 7.24 22.76
C PRO A 239 17.70 6.68 22.41
N ALA A 240 17.25 6.85 21.16
CA ALA A 240 15.98 6.30 20.70
C ALA A 240 15.97 4.76 20.70
N LEU A 241 17.04 4.12 20.19
CA LEU A 241 17.14 2.66 20.16
C LEU A 241 17.23 2.07 21.58
N GLN A 242 17.93 2.76 22.49
CA GLN A 242 17.96 2.39 23.91
C GLN A 242 16.57 2.49 24.54
N ARG A 243 15.82 3.56 24.23
CA ARG A 243 14.44 3.74 24.71
C ARG A 243 13.50 2.64 24.22
N LEU A 244 13.61 2.24 22.94
CA LEU A 244 12.88 1.10 22.37
C LEU A 244 13.19 -0.18 23.16
N LYS A 245 14.48 -0.47 23.42
CA LYS A 245 14.91 -1.65 24.19
C LYS A 245 14.31 -1.67 25.59
N GLU A 246 14.28 -0.54 26.28
CA GLU A 246 13.73 -0.43 27.63
C GLU A 246 12.22 -0.65 27.66
N ILE A 247 11.47 0.00 26.77
CA ILE A 247 10.00 -0.09 26.72
C ILE A 247 9.54 -1.52 26.46
N PHE A 248 10.18 -2.20 25.52
CA PHE A 248 9.79 -3.55 25.11
C PHE A 248 10.60 -4.66 25.80
N THR A 249 11.50 -4.30 26.73
CA THR A 249 12.41 -5.22 27.44
C THR A 249 13.15 -6.15 26.47
N LEU A 250 13.74 -5.56 25.43
CA LEU A 250 14.34 -6.29 24.31
C LEU A 250 15.78 -6.68 24.61
N THR A 251 16.16 -7.86 24.12
CA THR A 251 17.55 -8.32 24.08
C THR A 251 17.94 -8.59 22.64
N GLU A 252 19.18 -8.25 22.30
CA GLU A 252 19.77 -8.52 20.99
C GLU A 252 19.75 -10.01 20.66
N ILE A 253 19.76 -10.34 19.37
CA ILE A 253 19.88 -11.70 18.85
C ILE A 253 21.37 -11.98 18.66
N PRO A 254 21.98 -12.86 19.47
CA PRO A 254 23.44 -13.05 19.44
C PRO A 254 23.95 -13.66 18.12
N ASP A 255 23.15 -14.53 17.51
CA ASP A 255 23.43 -15.17 16.23
C ASP A 255 22.28 -14.90 15.26
N LEU A 256 22.33 -13.74 14.61
CA LEU A 256 21.29 -13.32 13.68
C LEU A 256 21.24 -14.20 12.43
N ALA A 257 22.40 -14.68 11.95
CA ALA A 257 22.47 -15.58 10.81
C ALA A 257 21.79 -16.92 11.11
N GLY A 258 22.13 -17.54 12.24
CA GLY A 258 21.49 -18.78 12.70
C GLY A 258 20.00 -18.61 12.99
N TYR A 259 19.57 -17.43 13.45
CA TYR A 259 18.16 -17.10 13.60
C TYR A 259 17.42 -17.08 12.26
N ILE A 260 17.95 -16.38 11.25
CA ILE A 260 17.33 -16.34 9.90
C ILE A 260 17.28 -17.73 9.25
N ASP A 261 18.33 -18.54 9.40
CA ASP A 261 18.33 -19.93 8.92
C ASP A 261 17.28 -20.79 9.62
N SER A 262 17.09 -20.59 10.93
CA SER A 262 16.07 -21.29 11.71
C SER A 262 14.67 -20.84 11.31
N LEU A 263 14.48 -19.53 11.09
CA LEU A 263 13.23 -18.93 10.64
C LEU A 263 12.74 -19.56 9.32
N ARG A 264 13.65 -19.68 8.34
CA ARG A 264 13.35 -20.31 7.04
C ARG A 264 12.95 -21.77 7.21
N LYS A 265 13.73 -22.54 7.98
CA LYS A 265 13.41 -23.96 8.26
C LYS A 265 12.08 -24.14 8.98
N GLN A 266 11.76 -23.25 9.92
CA GLN A 266 10.47 -23.27 10.62
C GLN A 266 9.34 -22.99 9.63
N ARG A 267 9.49 -21.96 8.78
CA ARG A 267 8.50 -21.65 7.76
C ARG A 267 8.28 -22.81 6.78
N ASP A 268 9.36 -23.42 6.29
CA ASP A 268 9.30 -24.57 5.38
C ASP A 268 8.54 -25.77 5.95
N GLN A 269 8.53 -25.93 7.28
CA GLN A 269 7.78 -26.98 7.96
C GLN A 269 6.28 -26.70 8.07
N LEU A 270 5.87 -25.43 7.99
CA LEU A 270 4.48 -24.99 8.13
C LEU A 270 3.71 -24.98 6.80
N ILE A 271 4.42 -24.71 5.69
CA ILE A 271 3.78 -24.55 4.39
C ILE A 271 3.46 -25.89 3.73
N CYS A 272 2.33 -25.96 3.04
CA CYS A 272 1.92 -27.10 2.22
C CYS A 272 2.19 -26.90 0.73
N MET A 273 2.49 -25.67 0.29
CA MET A 273 2.80 -25.34 -1.09
C MET A 273 3.81 -24.19 -1.14
N GLN A 274 4.85 -24.36 -1.96
CA GLN A 274 5.83 -23.32 -2.27
C GLN A 274 5.23 -22.34 -3.28
N THR A 275 5.67 -21.08 -3.21
CA THR A 275 5.29 -19.99 -4.12
C THR A 275 6.56 -19.31 -4.65
N LEU A 276 6.45 -18.60 -5.78
CA LEU A 276 7.58 -17.94 -6.42
C LEU A 276 8.19 -16.83 -5.56
N ASP A 277 7.39 -16.21 -4.69
CA ASP A 277 7.86 -15.22 -3.71
C ASP A 277 8.59 -15.84 -2.50
N THR A 278 8.76 -17.16 -2.44
CA THR A 278 9.45 -17.93 -1.38
C THR A 278 8.78 -17.94 0.00
N ILE A 279 7.58 -17.38 0.15
CA ILE A 279 6.89 -17.32 1.43
C ILE A 279 6.03 -18.56 1.67
N GLY A 280 5.47 -19.14 0.60
CA GLY A 280 4.64 -20.33 0.61
C GLY A 280 3.25 -20.14 1.22
N ILE A 281 2.40 -21.16 1.05
CA ILE A 281 1.02 -21.24 1.54
C ILE A 281 0.94 -22.22 2.71
N VAL A 282 0.35 -21.78 3.82
CA VAL A 282 -0.01 -22.62 4.97
C VAL A 282 -1.37 -23.27 4.72
N PRO A 283 -1.59 -24.53 5.13
CA PRO A 283 -2.87 -25.20 4.94
C PRO A 283 -4.01 -24.49 5.69
N LEU A 284 -5.15 -24.28 5.00
CA LEU A 284 -6.33 -23.60 5.59
C LEU A 284 -7.07 -24.47 6.63
N ALA A 285 -6.86 -25.78 6.57
CA ALA A 285 -7.41 -26.74 7.53
C ALA A 285 -6.29 -27.65 8.03
N GLU A 286 -6.44 -28.18 9.24
CA GLU A 286 -5.46 -29.12 9.81
C GLU A 286 -5.22 -30.30 8.85
N ARG A 287 -4.04 -30.35 8.25
CA ARG A 287 -3.56 -31.48 7.47
C ARG A 287 -2.31 -32.06 8.09
N THR A 288 -2.19 -33.38 7.98
CA THR A 288 -1.00 -34.13 8.39
C THR A 288 0.21 -33.74 7.54
N ASN A 289 1.35 -33.54 8.21
CA ASN A 289 2.70 -33.31 7.68
C ASN A 289 2.95 -34.02 6.33
N GLN A 290 2.78 -33.29 5.23
CA GLN A 290 3.28 -33.64 3.91
C GLN A 290 4.30 -32.59 3.51
N ALA A 291 5.36 -33.01 2.83
CA ALA A 291 6.34 -32.08 2.28
C ALA A 291 5.63 -31.08 1.35
N ALA A 292 6.01 -29.81 1.43
CA ALA A 292 5.42 -28.76 0.61
C ALA A 292 5.52 -29.10 -0.88
N ALA A 293 4.40 -28.96 -1.59
CA ALA A 293 4.37 -29.07 -3.04
C ALA A 293 5.27 -27.99 -3.66
N GLN A 294 5.86 -28.29 -4.82
CA GLN A 294 6.66 -27.32 -5.58
C GLN A 294 5.79 -26.16 -6.10
N PRO A 295 6.41 -25.01 -6.46
CA PRO A 295 5.68 -23.90 -7.08
C PRO A 295 4.91 -24.33 -8.31
N LEU A 296 3.84 -23.61 -8.63
CA LEU A 296 2.98 -23.96 -9.74
C LEU A 296 3.72 -23.72 -11.06
N SER A 297 3.72 -24.72 -11.93
CA SER A 297 4.16 -24.57 -13.32
C SER A 297 2.97 -24.10 -14.16
N ILE A 298 2.84 -22.78 -14.30
CA ILE A 298 1.74 -22.14 -15.01
C ILE A 298 2.25 -21.57 -16.33
N ASP A 299 1.59 -21.96 -17.43
CA ASP A 299 1.68 -21.21 -18.69
C ASP A 299 0.68 -20.04 -18.61
N TRP A 300 1.19 -18.85 -18.29
CA TRP A 300 0.40 -17.65 -18.07
C TRP A 300 -0.32 -17.15 -19.33
N ASP A 301 0.11 -17.61 -20.52
CA ASP A 301 -0.48 -17.20 -21.79
C ASP A 301 -1.52 -18.24 -22.30
N ASP A 302 -1.60 -19.43 -21.70
CA ASP A 302 -2.64 -20.44 -21.97
C ASP A 302 -3.83 -20.32 -21.00
N GLU A 303 -4.83 -19.53 -21.41
CA GLU A 303 -6.06 -19.34 -20.65
C GLU A 303 -6.82 -20.66 -20.37
N GLN A 304 -6.80 -21.61 -21.31
CA GLN A 304 -7.52 -22.87 -21.15
C GLN A 304 -6.85 -23.75 -20.09
N ALA A 305 -5.52 -23.82 -20.10
CA ALA A 305 -4.74 -24.51 -19.08
C ALA A 305 -4.96 -23.90 -17.69
N MET A 306 -4.91 -22.56 -17.57
CA MET A 306 -5.16 -21.88 -16.30
C MET A 306 -6.56 -22.16 -15.76
N ARG A 307 -7.60 -22.08 -16.60
CA ARG A 307 -8.98 -22.41 -16.20
C ARG A 307 -9.12 -23.86 -15.77
N ALA A 308 -8.47 -24.80 -16.48
CA ALA A 308 -8.49 -26.21 -16.13
C ALA A 308 -7.81 -26.48 -14.79
N LEU A 309 -6.67 -25.85 -14.54
CA LEU A 309 -5.94 -25.90 -13.27
C LEU A 309 -6.84 -25.42 -12.13
N LEU A 310 -7.38 -24.20 -12.22
CA LEU A 310 -8.17 -23.59 -11.16
C LEU A 310 -9.48 -24.33 -10.86
N LYS A 311 -10.11 -24.96 -11.88
CA LYS A 311 -11.36 -25.69 -11.69
C LYS A 311 -11.20 -26.95 -10.81
N ALA A 312 -10.06 -27.62 -10.89
CA ALA A 312 -9.77 -28.83 -10.12
C ALA A 312 -8.88 -28.56 -8.89
N ALA A 313 -8.39 -27.33 -8.73
CA ALA A 313 -7.45 -26.93 -7.70
C ALA A 313 -8.07 -26.97 -6.30
N SER A 314 -7.25 -27.40 -5.32
CA SER A 314 -7.55 -27.22 -3.90
C SER A 314 -7.51 -25.73 -3.52
N PRO A 315 -8.14 -25.32 -2.40
CA PRO A 315 -8.04 -23.94 -1.90
C PRO A 315 -6.59 -23.44 -1.83
N GLU A 316 -5.67 -24.24 -1.29
CA GLU A 316 -4.26 -23.87 -1.13
C GLU A 316 -3.57 -23.67 -2.49
N THR A 317 -3.90 -24.49 -3.48
CA THR A 317 -3.43 -24.33 -4.87
C THR A 317 -3.94 -23.02 -5.48
N LYS A 318 -5.18 -22.63 -5.20
CA LYS A 318 -5.74 -21.36 -5.69
C LYS A 318 -5.07 -20.15 -5.02
N LEU A 319 -4.70 -20.26 -3.74
CA LEU A 319 -3.96 -19.20 -3.04
C LEU A 319 -2.54 -19.05 -3.57
N ALA A 320 -1.84 -20.16 -3.82
CA ALA A 320 -0.53 -20.15 -4.46
C ALA A 320 -0.60 -19.51 -5.86
N PHE A 321 -1.65 -19.81 -6.63
CA PHE A 321 -1.88 -19.16 -7.93
C PHE A 321 -1.97 -17.65 -7.80
N ILE A 322 -2.65 -17.10 -6.78
CA ILE A 322 -2.74 -15.65 -6.57
C ILE A 322 -1.36 -15.06 -6.27
N ARG A 323 -0.60 -15.65 -5.34
CA ARG A 323 0.75 -15.20 -4.99
C ARG A 323 1.68 -15.24 -6.20
N ASP A 324 1.68 -16.34 -6.96
CA ASP A 324 2.53 -16.50 -8.15
C ASP A 324 2.11 -15.52 -9.26
N ALA A 325 0.81 -15.32 -9.48
CA ALA A 325 0.29 -14.36 -10.47
C ALA A 325 0.69 -12.92 -10.11
N GLN A 326 0.71 -12.60 -8.82
CA GLN A 326 1.14 -11.30 -8.33
C GLN A 326 2.65 -11.10 -8.45
N HIS A 327 3.44 -12.12 -8.11
CA HIS A 327 4.89 -12.11 -8.27
C HIS A 327 5.28 -11.83 -9.73
N GLU A 328 4.63 -12.53 -10.67
CA GLU A 328 4.79 -12.38 -12.12
C GLU A 328 4.12 -11.12 -12.70
N LYS A 329 3.59 -10.23 -11.85
CA LYS A 329 2.89 -8.97 -12.18
C LYS A 329 1.65 -9.11 -13.08
N ARG A 330 1.15 -10.34 -13.30
CA ARG A 330 0.04 -10.63 -14.22
C ARG A 330 -1.30 -10.06 -13.77
N ILE A 331 -1.50 -9.88 -12.46
CA ILE A 331 -2.77 -9.38 -11.91
C ILE A 331 -3.09 -7.95 -12.41
N TYR A 332 -2.09 -7.09 -12.49
CA TYR A 332 -2.28 -5.66 -12.80
C TYR A 332 -2.26 -5.38 -14.31
N ASP A 333 -1.55 -6.22 -15.08
CA ASP A 333 -1.47 -6.10 -16.53
C ASP A 333 -2.69 -6.68 -17.25
N ASP A 334 -3.40 -7.64 -16.63
CA ASP A 334 -4.56 -8.32 -17.22
C ASP A 334 -5.80 -8.22 -16.30
N LYS A 335 -6.80 -7.44 -16.74
CA LYS A 335 -8.11 -7.36 -16.07
C LYS A 335 -8.80 -8.72 -15.92
N GLY A 336 -8.57 -9.64 -16.86
CA GLY A 336 -9.03 -11.02 -16.78
C GLY A 336 -8.38 -11.76 -15.61
N MET A 337 -7.07 -11.57 -15.39
CA MET A 337 -6.35 -12.12 -14.25
C MET A 337 -6.88 -11.58 -12.93
N LEU A 338 -7.01 -10.25 -12.80
CA LEU A 338 -7.60 -9.64 -11.62
C LEU A 338 -9.00 -10.21 -11.32
N SER A 339 -9.86 -10.32 -12.33
CA SER A 339 -11.21 -10.89 -12.18
C SER A 339 -11.17 -12.35 -11.67
N ARG A 340 -10.23 -13.17 -12.14
CA ARG A 340 -10.04 -14.54 -11.66
C ARG A 340 -9.60 -14.56 -10.20
N CYS A 341 -8.60 -13.77 -9.82
CA CYS A 341 -8.15 -13.66 -8.43
C CYS A 341 -9.28 -13.18 -7.50
N LYS A 342 -10.09 -12.20 -7.94
CA LYS A 342 -11.29 -11.75 -7.20
C LYS A 342 -12.29 -12.88 -6.98
N SER A 343 -12.55 -13.67 -8.02
CA SER A 343 -13.47 -14.82 -7.95
C SER A 343 -12.95 -15.88 -6.97
N ILE A 344 -11.65 -16.17 -6.98
CA ILE A 344 -11.02 -17.13 -6.06
C ILE A 344 -11.18 -16.66 -4.62
N LEU A 345 -10.78 -15.43 -4.30
CA LEU A 345 -10.86 -14.91 -2.94
C LEU A 345 -12.30 -14.84 -2.44
N SER A 346 -13.25 -14.51 -3.33
CA SER A 346 -14.68 -14.53 -3.00
C SER A 346 -15.21 -15.94 -2.75
N GLU A 347 -14.79 -16.93 -3.56
CA GLU A 347 -15.16 -18.34 -3.39
C GLU A 347 -14.66 -18.90 -2.06
N LEU A 348 -13.48 -18.47 -1.62
CA LEU A 348 -12.86 -18.86 -0.35
C LEU A 348 -13.30 -18.00 0.85
N GLU A 349 -14.22 -17.06 0.64
CA GLU A 349 -14.71 -16.12 1.67
C GLU A 349 -13.60 -15.25 2.31
N LEU A 350 -12.51 -15.03 1.59
CA LEU A 350 -11.36 -14.22 1.99
C LEU A 350 -11.57 -12.75 1.62
N TYR A 351 -12.60 -12.14 2.21
CA TYR A 351 -13.05 -10.79 1.83
C TYR A 351 -12.06 -9.69 2.22
N HIS A 352 -11.29 -9.88 3.29
CA HIS A 352 -10.26 -8.92 3.69
C HIS A 352 -9.11 -8.88 2.68
N GLU A 353 -8.61 -10.06 2.31
CA GLU A 353 -7.57 -10.22 1.30
C GLU A 353 -8.06 -9.75 -0.08
N LEU A 354 -9.34 -9.94 -0.38
CA LEU A 354 -9.97 -9.37 -1.58
C LEU A 354 -9.92 -7.84 -1.59
N GLN A 355 -10.22 -7.17 -0.48
CA GLN A 355 -10.09 -5.71 -0.39
C GLN A 355 -8.65 -5.28 -0.58
N ASN A 356 -7.72 -5.94 0.10
CA ASN A 356 -6.29 -5.67 0.00
C ASN A 356 -5.76 -5.81 -1.44
N LEU A 357 -6.23 -6.83 -2.17
CA LEU A 357 -5.89 -7.00 -3.59
C LEU A 357 -6.36 -5.84 -4.45
N LEU A 358 -7.54 -5.28 -4.14
CA LEU A 358 -8.13 -4.18 -4.90
C LEU A 358 -7.46 -2.85 -4.60
N GLU A 359 -7.03 -2.62 -3.36
CA GLU A 359 -6.29 -1.42 -2.99
C GLU A 359 -4.94 -1.31 -3.69
N CYS A 360 -4.37 -2.42 -4.15
CA CYS A 360 -3.16 -2.40 -5.00
C CYS A 360 -3.46 -2.09 -6.48
N ALA A 361 -4.70 -2.25 -6.94
CA ALA A 361 -5.10 -2.21 -8.35
C ALA A 361 -5.82 -0.91 -8.74
N ASP A 362 -6.32 -0.15 -7.77
CA ASP A 362 -6.84 1.21 -7.89
C ASP A 362 -5.70 2.24 -7.80
#